data_AF-A0A066YTL3-F1
#
_entry.id   AF-A0A066YTL3-F1
#
_cell.length_a   1.000
_cell.length_b   1.000
_cell.length_c   1.000
_cell.angle_alpha   90.00
_cell.angle_beta   90.00
_cell.angle_gamma   90.00
#
_symmetry.space_group_name_H-M   'P 1'
#
loop_
_entity.id
_entity.type
_entity.pdbx_description
1 polymer ?
#
loop_
_entity_poly.entity_id
_entity_poly.type
_entity_poly.pdbx_seq_one_letter_code
_entity_poly.pdbx_strand_id
1 'polypeptide(L)'
;MTGFPRAFAYVGPPDLLARAGRHTLGRAVRTPAELTAWLAESPPDERTAPFTYVVDLTGVLRLAPRRSEHVACAGGADVLAAGEICFADESTGHWAVSEISNLSTGYCPGLDSWSATATALDHAQLPRPDAFTHAFLFRRCPTCGQVNLVKDDDLTCAACDSPLPAEWNLTAPRRPHP
;
A
#
# COMPACT_ATOMS: atom_id res chain seq x y z
N MET A 1 -20.79 -0.88 -8.65
CA MET A 1 -20.26 -2.00 -9.47
C MET A 1 -19.46 -2.89 -8.56
N THR A 2 -19.99 -4.07 -8.22
CA THR A 2 -19.36 -5.07 -7.35
C THR A 2 -18.46 -5.97 -8.18
N GLY A 3 -17.25 -5.52 -8.46
CA GLY A 3 -16.16 -6.37 -8.95
C GLY A 3 -15.27 -6.78 -7.77
N PHE A 4 -14.65 -7.96 -7.84
CA PHE A 4 -13.60 -8.31 -6.88
C PHE A 4 -12.45 -7.30 -7.01
N PRO A 5 -11.85 -6.87 -5.88
CA PRO A 5 -10.75 -5.90 -5.91
C PRO A 5 -9.56 -6.47 -6.70
N ARG A 6 -8.86 -5.61 -7.45
CA ARG A 6 -7.65 -5.98 -8.18
C ARG A 6 -6.55 -6.39 -7.19
N ALA A 7 -5.88 -7.50 -7.46
CA ALA A 7 -4.66 -7.88 -6.77
C ALA A 7 -3.43 -7.27 -7.48
N PHE A 8 -2.49 -6.79 -6.68
CA PHE A 8 -1.23 -6.20 -7.10
C PHE A 8 -0.09 -7.14 -6.71
N ALA A 9 0.62 -7.64 -7.73
CA ALA A 9 1.81 -8.45 -7.52
C ALA A 9 3.02 -7.57 -7.19
N TYR A 10 3.97 -8.13 -6.45
CA TYR A 10 5.23 -7.45 -6.18
C TYR A 10 6.07 -7.33 -7.46
N VAL A 11 6.52 -6.13 -7.78
CA VAL A 11 7.32 -5.78 -8.96
C VAL A 11 8.68 -5.18 -8.62
N GLY A 12 8.99 -5.08 -7.33
CA GLY A 12 10.26 -4.54 -6.83
C GLY A 12 11.43 -5.54 -6.85
N PRO A 13 12.55 -5.19 -6.19
CA PRO A 13 13.76 -6.01 -6.15
C PRO A 13 13.54 -7.44 -5.60
N PRO A 14 13.99 -8.49 -6.31
CA PRO A 14 13.71 -9.88 -5.94
C PRO A 14 14.38 -10.32 -4.62
N ASP A 15 15.46 -9.66 -4.20
CA ASP A 15 16.14 -9.91 -2.93
C ASP A 15 15.28 -9.49 -1.71
N LEU A 16 14.50 -8.41 -1.84
CA LEU A 16 13.54 -8.01 -0.82
C LEU A 16 12.38 -9.01 -0.73
N LEU A 17 11.89 -9.50 -1.87
CA LEU A 17 10.88 -10.56 -1.91
C LEU A 17 11.41 -11.86 -1.28
N ALA A 18 12.64 -12.25 -1.57
CA ALA A 18 13.25 -13.48 -1.04
C ALA A 18 13.40 -13.47 0.49
N ARG A 19 13.51 -12.27 1.10
CA ARG A 19 13.58 -12.09 2.56
C ARG A 19 12.20 -12.02 3.21
N ALA A 20 11.15 -11.76 2.45
CA ALA A 20 9.80 -11.64 2.97
C ALA A 20 9.19 -13.01 3.26
N GLY A 21 8.36 -13.09 4.30
CA GLY A 21 7.63 -14.30 4.61
C GLY A 21 6.71 -14.13 5.81
N ARG A 22 6.16 -15.23 6.32
CA ARG A 22 5.26 -15.19 7.49
C ARG A 22 5.88 -14.53 8.72
N HIS A 23 7.20 -14.59 8.87
CA HIS A 23 7.93 -14.01 9.99
C HIS A 23 8.11 -12.49 9.89
N THR A 24 7.93 -11.89 8.71
CA THR A 24 8.01 -10.43 8.50
C THR A 24 6.64 -9.77 8.42
N LEU A 25 5.57 -10.56 8.48
CA LEU A 25 4.20 -10.15 8.24
C LEU A 25 3.81 -9.02 9.19
N GLY A 26 3.20 -7.96 8.65
CA GLY A 26 2.71 -6.84 9.44
C GLY A 26 1.63 -7.28 10.44
N ARG A 27 1.49 -6.48 11.50
CA ARG A 27 0.45 -6.65 12.52
C ARG A 27 -0.91 -6.47 11.85
N ALA A 28 -1.75 -7.50 11.93
CA ALA A 28 -3.13 -7.39 11.49
C ALA A 28 -3.92 -6.47 12.44
N VAL A 29 -4.69 -5.56 11.86
CA VAL A 29 -5.58 -4.65 12.58
C VAL A 29 -6.99 -4.82 12.03
N ARG A 30 -7.88 -5.34 12.89
CA ARG A 30 -9.29 -5.64 12.60
C ARG A 30 -10.25 -4.89 13.49
N THR A 31 -9.74 -4.20 14.50
CA THR A 31 -10.55 -3.43 15.45
C THR A 31 -9.77 -2.20 15.92
N PRO A 32 -10.46 -1.18 16.45
CA PRO A 32 -9.79 -0.03 17.05
C PRO A 32 -8.91 -0.41 18.24
N ALA A 33 -9.32 -1.42 19.03
CA ALA A 33 -8.54 -1.89 20.17
C ALA A 33 -7.20 -2.54 19.75
N GLU A 34 -7.18 -3.29 18.64
CA GLU A 34 -5.94 -3.84 18.08
C GLU A 34 -4.99 -2.73 17.61
N LEU A 35 -5.53 -1.66 17.01
CA LEU A 35 -4.73 -0.48 16.64
C LEU A 35 -4.15 0.21 17.88
N THR A 36 -4.98 0.51 18.88
CA THR A 36 -4.56 1.17 20.12
C THR A 36 -3.49 0.37 20.84
N ALA A 37 -3.65 -0.96 20.94
CA ALA A 37 -2.66 -1.84 21.54
C ALA A 37 -1.32 -1.79 20.79
N TRP A 38 -1.36 -1.85 19.45
CA TRP A 38 -0.15 -1.78 18.64
C TRP A 38 0.55 -0.41 18.72
N LEU A 39 -0.20 0.69 18.65
CA LEU A 39 0.37 2.04 18.80
C LEU A 39 0.96 2.25 20.21
N ALA A 40 0.39 1.62 21.24
CA ALA A 40 0.94 1.69 22.59
C ALA A 40 2.32 1.02 22.72
N GLU A 41 2.64 0.04 21.86
CA GLU A 41 3.96 -0.60 21.78
C GLU A 41 5.03 0.33 21.14
N SER A 42 4.60 1.32 20.34
CA SER A 42 5.50 2.23 19.63
C SER A 42 5.94 3.43 20.50
N PRO A 43 7.20 3.89 20.36
CA PRO A 43 7.66 5.17 20.91
C PRO A 43 6.79 6.36 20.45
N PRO A 44 6.58 7.40 21.29
CA PRO A 44 5.71 8.53 20.94
C PRO A 44 6.07 9.24 19.62
N ASP A 45 7.36 9.38 19.32
CA ASP A 45 7.87 9.98 18.08
C ASP A 45 7.54 9.12 16.86
N GLU A 46 7.59 7.80 16.98
CA GLU A 46 7.23 6.87 15.90
C GLU A 46 5.72 6.83 15.64
N ARG A 47 4.86 7.13 16.64
CA ARG A 47 3.40 7.14 16.48
C ARG A 47 2.89 8.18 15.49
N THR A 48 3.63 9.28 15.36
CA THR A 48 3.29 10.37 14.42
C THR A 48 3.89 10.18 13.04
N ALA A 49 4.75 9.16 12.87
CA ALA A 49 5.43 8.90 11.62
C ALA A 49 4.53 8.04 10.69
N PRO A 50 4.62 8.19 9.37
CA PRO A 50 3.87 7.33 8.46
C PRO A 50 4.26 5.86 8.61
N PHE A 51 3.26 5.02 8.85
CA PHE A 51 3.38 3.57 8.91
C PHE A 51 3.29 2.95 7.52
N THR A 52 4.01 1.86 7.30
CA THR A 52 3.83 1.02 6.12
C THR A 52 2.55 0.21 6.29
N TYR A 53 1.63 0.27 5.32
CA TYR A 53 0.45 -0.60 5.33
C TYR A 53 0.32 -1.42 4.07
N VAL A 54 -0.35 -2.57 4.21
CA VAL A 54 -0.93 -3.33 3.11
C VAL A 54 -2.34 -3.77 3.47
N VAL A 55 -3.18 -3.97 2.46
CA VAL A 55 -4.40 -4.76 2.58
C VAL A 55 -4.13 -6.11 1.94
N ASP A 56 -4.14 -7.17 2.75
CA ASP A 56 -3.87 -8.51 2.23
C ASP A 56 -5.03 -9.03 1.36
N LEU A 57 -4.82 -10.18 0.70
CA LEU A 57 -5.84 -10.80 -0.17
C LEU A 57 -7.14 -11.19 0.55
N THR A 58 -7.14 -11.23 1.88
CA THR A 58 -8.34 -11.49 2.68
C THR A 58 -9.09 -10.20 3.07
N GLY A 59 -8.57 -9.03 2.66
CA GLY A 59 -9.15 -7.73 2.98
C GLY A 59 -8.75 -7.22 4.37
N VAL A 60 -7.74 -7.81 5.01
CA VAL A 60 -7.28 -7.37 6.34
C VAL A 60 -6.19 -6.31 6.20
N LEU A 61 -6.35 -5.21 6.94
CA LEU A 61 -5.31 -4.19 7.10
C LEU A 61 -4.14 -4.77 7.90
N ARG A 62 -2.94 -4.63 7.38
CA ARG A 62 -1.69 -4.97 8.06
C ARG A 62 -0.80 -3.74 8.14
N LEU A 63 -0.24 -3.52 9.32
CA LEU A 63 0.63 -2.40 9.61
C LEU A 63 2.03 -2.85 10.00
N ALA A 64 3.01 -2.05 9.61
CA ALA A 64 4.40 -2.19 10.03
C ALA A 64 4.99 -0.81 10.34
N PRO A 65 6.04 -0.72 11.17
CA PRO A 65 6.73 0.53 11.44
C PRO A 65 7.21 1.24 10.18
N ARG A 66 7.45 2.55 10.28
CA ARG A 66 7.98 3.36 9.18
C ARG A 66 9.25 2.75 8.58
N ARG A 67 9.43 2.91 7.26
CA ARG A 67 10.55 2.35 6.47
C ARG A 67 10.59 0.82 6.41
N SER A 68 9.55 0.13 6.88
CA SER A 68 9.39 -1.29 6.58
C SER A 68 9.04 -1.46 5.11
N GLU A 69 9.62 -2.48 4.47
CA GLU A 69 9.27 -2.84 3.11
C GLU A 69 7.81 -3.34 3.03
N HIS A 70 7.03 -2.86 2.06
CA HIS A 70 5.66 -3.34 1.86
C HIS A 70 5.60 -4.85 1.64
N VAL A 71 6.58 -5.41 0.91
CA VAL A 71 6.64 -6.85 0.64
C VAL A 71 6.89 -7.66 1.90
N ALA A 72 7.68 -7.12 2.84
CA ALA A 72 7.86 -7.72 4.15
C ALA A 72 6.55 -7.69 4.94
N CYS A 73 5.87 -6.53 4.97
CA CYS A 73 4.56 -6.35 5.63
C CYS A 73 3.48 -7.30 5.08
N ALA A 74 3.50 -7.56 3.76
CA ALA A 74 2.64 -8.52 3.09
C ALA A 74 3.09 -9.99 3.26
N GLY A 75 4.26 -10.23 3.85
CA GLY A 75 4.85 -11.56 3.97
C GLY A 75 5.16 -12.22 2.61
N GLY A 76 5.45 -11.40 1.60
CA GLY A 76 5.76 -11.83 0.23
C GLY A 76 4.56 -12.12 -0.66
N ALA A 77 3.33 -11.94 -0.17
CA ALA A 77 2.12 -12.18 -0.94
C ALA A 77 1.73 -10.99 -1.84
N ASP A 78 0.87 -11.24 -2.82
CA ASP A 78 0.14 -10.18 -3.52
C ASP A 78 -0.78 -9.42 -2.54
N VAL A 79 -1.12 -8.19 -2.88
CA VAL A 79 -1.91 -7.30 -2.01
C VAL A 79 -3.09 -6.69 -2.77
N LEU A 80 -4.12 -6.27 -2.06
CA LEU A 80 -5.23 -5.48 -2.63
C LEU A 80 -4.94 -3.97 -2.58
N ALA A 81 -4.07 -3.55 -1.66
CA ALA A 81 -3.55 -2.19 -1.57
C ALA A 81 -2.23 -2.17 -0.79
N ALA A 82 -1.41 -1.15 -1.03
CA ALA A 82 -0.18 -0.90 -0.28
C ALA A 82 0.15 0.58 -0.30
N GLY A 83 0.73 1.09 0.77
CA GLY A 83 1.15 2.48 0.83
C GLY A 83 1.60 2.91 2.22
N GLU A 84 1.40 4.20 2.53
CA GLU A 84 1.73 4.78 3.83
C GLU A 84 0.46 5.32 4.51
N ILE A 85 0.38 5.22 5.84
CA ILE A 85 -0.77 5.64 6.63
C ILE A 85 -0.33 6.30 7.94
N CYS A 86 -1.00 7.37 8.33
CA CYS A 86 -0.83 8.07 9.60
C CYS A 86 -2.13 8.03 10.41
N PHE A 87 -2.00 8.06 11.74
CA PHE A 87 -3.14 8.14 12.65
C PHE A 87 -3.04 9.38 13.54
N ALA A 88 -4.18 9.96 13.87
CA ALA A 88 -4.32 10.99 14.88
C ALA A 88 -5.23 10.50 16.01
N ASP A 89 -4.86 10.80 17.26
CA ASP A 89 -5.70 10.54 18.44
C ASP A 89 -6.73 11.67 18.53
N GLU A 90 -7.98 11.40 18.13
CA GLU A 90 -9.04 12.41 18.16
C GLU A 90 -9.55 12.66 19.59
N SER A 91 -9.56 11.59 20.40
CA SER A 91 -9.84 11.61 21.83
C SER A 91 -9.21 10.36 22.43
N THR A 92 -8.66 10.45 23.65
CA THR A 92 -7.78 9.42 24.24
C THR A 92 -8.16 7.98 23.89
N GLY A 93 -7.39 7.35 23.00
CA GLY A 93 -7.55 5.95 22.59
C GLY A 93 -8.50 5.72 21.41
N HIS A 94 -9.02 6.79 20.81
CA HIS A 94 -9.85 6.79 19.61
C HIS A 94 -9.05 7.40 18.45
N TRP A 95 -8.45 6.50 17.67
CA TRP A 95 -7.60 6.86 16.54
C TRP A 95 -8.40 6.96 15.25
N ALA A 96 -8.11 7.99 14.45
CA ALA A 96 -8.59 8.16 13.09
C ALA A 96 -7.43 8.21 12.11
N VAL A 97 -7.66 7.81 10.85
CA VAL A 97 -6.69 7.97 9.78
C VAL A 97 -6.57 9.45 9.42
N SER A 98 -5.41 10.04 9.70
CA SER A 98 -5.14 11.46 9.40
C SER A 98 -4.60 11.66 7.98
N GLU A 99 -3.74 10.74 7.53
CA GLU A 99 -3.17 10.75 6.18
C GLU A 99 -3.06 9.33 5.64
N ILE A 100 -3.25 9.18 4.33
CA ILE A 100 -3.11 7.89 3.67
C ILE A 100 -2.77 8.06 2.19
N SER A 101 -1.83 7.25 1.72
CA SER A 101 -1.38 7.23 0.34
C SER A 101 -1.30 5.83 -0.25
N ASN A 102 -1.27 5.71 -1.57
CA ASN A 102 -0.96 4.46 -2.28
C ASN A 102 0.53 4.36 -2.66
N LEU A 103 1.42 5.08 -1.96
CA LEU A 103 2.85 5.13 -2.26
C LEU A 103 3.56 3.82 -1.86
N SER A 104 3.60 2.87 -2.80
CA SER A 104 4.43 1.68 -2.70
C SER A 104 5.19 1.48 -4.00
N THR A 105 6.50 1.66 -3.98
CA THR A 105 7.37 1.40 -5.15
C THR A 105 7.55 -0.09 -5.44
N GLY A 106 7.24 -0.95 -4.47
CA GLY A 106 7.30 -2.41 -4.61
C GLY A 106 6.05 -3.03 -5.24
N TYR A 107 4.86 -2.49 -4.99
CA TYR A 107 3.59 -3.01 -5.54
C TYR A 107 2.94 -2.08 -6.57
N CYS A 108 3.25 -0.79 -6.51
CA CYS A 108 2.75 0.25 -7.40
C CYS A 108 1.22 0.22 -7.61
N PRO A 109 0.39 0.18 -6.55
CA PRO A 109 -1.05 0.01 -6.70
C PRO A 109 -1.71 1.20 -7.41
N GLY A 110 -2.75 0.90 -8.20
CA GLY A 110 -3.57 1.91 -8.88
C GLY A 110 -4.50 2.65 -7.92
N LEU A 111 -5.15 3.71 -8.39
CA LEU A 111 -6.13 4.48 -7.60
C LEU A 111 -7.36 3.64 -7.23
N ASP A 112 -7.66 2.60 -8.01
CA ASP A 112 -8.71 1.63 -7.75
C ASP A 112 -8.48 0.83 -6.45
N SER A 113 -7.24 0.74 -5.97
CA SER A 113 -6.88 0.15 -4.67
C SER A 113 -7.49 0.88 -3.47
N TRP A 114 -7.95 2.13 -3.65
CA TRP A 114 -8.68 2.85 -2.61
C TRP A 114 -9.89 2.07 -2.11
N SER A 115 -10.63 1.42 -3.01
CA SER A 115 -11.83 0.65 -2.65
C SER A 115 -11.54 -0.46 -1.62
N ALA A 116 -10.43 -1.18 -1.79
CA ALA A 116 -9.99 -2.20 -0.85
C ALA A 116 -9.46 -1.59 0.46
N THR A 117 -8.75 -0.46 0.37
CA THR A 117 -8.26 0.29 1.54
C THR A 117 -9.41 0.79 2.41
N ALA A 118 -10.39 1.46 1.80
CA ALA A 118 -11.60 1.94 2.44
C ALA A 118 -12.37 0.80 3.11
N THR A 119 -12.59 -0.31 2.39
CA THR A 119 -13.29 -1.49 2.94
C THR A 119 -12.56 -2.07 4.16
N ALA A 120 -11.23 -2.19 4.11
CA ALA A 120 -10.45 -2.73 5.22
C ALA A 120 -10.51 -1.82 6.46
N LEU A 121 -10.46 -0.50 6.27
CA LEU A 121 -10.60 0.49 7.34
C LEU A 121 -12.01 0.47 7.94
N ASP A 122 -13.05 0.38 7.11
CA ASP A 122 -14.45 0.29 7.56
C ASP A 122 -14.70 -0.98 8.37
N HIS A 123 -14.16 -2.12 7.90
CA HIS A 123 -14.21 -3.39 8.65
C HIS A 123 -13.47 -3.30 9.99
N ALA A 124 -12.35 -2.57 10.02
CA ALA A 124 -11.61 -2.29 11.25
C ALA A 124 -12.25 -1.20 12.13
N GLN A 125 -13.35 -0.60 11.68
CA GLN A 125 -14.06 0.50 12.32
C GLN A 125 -13.16 1.72 12.59
N LEU A 126 -12.22 1.99 11.68
CA LEU A 126 -11.32 3.12 11.75
C LEU A 126 -11.88 4.28 10.93
N PRO A 127 -12.15 5.46 11.53
CA PRO A 127 -12.54 6.65 10.79
C PRO A 127 -11.47 6.97 9.74
N ARG A 128 -11.91 7.29 8.53
CA ARG A 128 -11.05 7.48 7.36
C ARG A 128 -11.53 8.62 6.47
N PRO A 129 -10.64 9.23 5.67
CA PRO A 129 -11.04 10.13 4.60
C PRO A 129 -11.88 9.40 3.52
N ASP A 130 -12.46 10.17 2.61
CA ASP A 130 -13.27 9.66 1.48
C ASP A 130 -12.42 9.08 0.33
N ALA A 131 -11.15 9.49 0.26
CA ALA A 131 -10.15 9.10 -0.73
C ALA A 131 -8.75 9.08 -0.12
N PHE A 132 -7.75 8.64 -0.89
CA PHE A 132 -6.34 8.89 -0.53
C PHE A 132 -6.12 10.38 -0.31
N THR A 133 -5.51 10.75 0.82
CA THR A 133 -5.11 12.16 1.05
C THR A 133 -3.94 12.53 0.13
N HIS A 134 -3.11 11.55 -0.22
CA HIS A 134 -2.05 11.69 -1.22
C HIS A 134 -2.11 10.53 -2.22
N ALA A 135 -2.50 10.84 -3.45
CA ALA A 135 -2.64 9.84 -4.51
C ALA A 135 -1.44 9.88 -5.47
N PHE A 136 -0.95 8.70 -5.86
CA PHE A 136 0.22 8.51 -6.69
C PHE A 136 -0.12 7.66 -7.92
N LEU A 137 0.31 8.10 -9.10
CA LEU A 137 0.09 7.40 -10.35
C LEU A 137 1.37 6.70 -10.80
N PHE A 138 1.36 5.37 -10.82
CA PHE A 138 2.46 4.58 -11.34
C PHE A 138 2.22 4.12 -12.77
N ARG A 139 3.25 4.18 -13.62
CA ARG A 139 3.23 3.62 -14.98
C ARG A 139 4.53 2.90 -15.28
N ARG A 140 4.44 1.77 -15.98
CA ARG A 140 5.63 1.11 -16.55
C ARG A 140 5.83 1.58 -17.97
N CYS A 141 7.00 2.09 -18.31
CA CYS A 141 7.31 2.45 -19.69
C CYS A 141 7.38 1.18 -20.55
N PRO A 142 6.61 1.08 -21.65
CA PRO A 142 6.69 -0.08 -22.55
C PRO A 142 8.02 -0.12 -23.33
N THR A 143 8.70 1.01 -23.50
CA THR A 143 9.96 1.10 -24.24
C THR A 143 11.15 0.64 -23.41
N CYS A 144 11.35 1.19 -22.21
CA CYS A 144 12.54 0.92 -21.40
C CYS A 144 12.27 0.09 -20.14
N GLY A 145 11.00 -0.22 -19.84
CA GLY A 145 10.60 -1.05 -18.70
C GLY A 145 10.63 -0.36 -17.34
N GLN A 146 11.08 0.90 -17.25
CA GLN A 146 11.16 1.67 -16.00
C GLN A 146 9.78 1.97 -15.42
N VAL A 147 9.67 1.87 -14.11
CA VAL A 147 8.49 2.30 -13.36
C VAL A 147 8.62 3.80 -13.07
N ASN A 148 7.62 4.55 -13.48
CA ASN A 148 7.55 5.99 -13.34
C ASN A 148 6.46 6.35 -12.35
N LEU A 149 6.75 7.36 -11.54
CA LEU A 149 5.75 8.11 -10.79
C LEU A 149 5.35 9.32 -11.64
N VAL A 150 4.13 9.32 -12.16
CA VAL A 150 3.58 10.41 -12.97
C VAL A 150 3.34 11.62 -12.09
N LYS A 151 3.79 12.79 -12.54
CA LYS A 151 3.61 14.09 -11.88
C LYS A 151 2.89 15.03 -12.83
N ASP A 152 1.99 15.86 -12.30
CA ASP A 152 1.28 16.88 -13.08
C ASP A 152 0.61 16.36 -14.37
N ASP A 153 0.12 15.11 -14.31
CA ASP A 153 -0.46 14.37 -15.45
C ASP A 153 0.47 14.19 -16.67
N ASP A 154 1.77 14.41 -16.51
CA ASP A 154 2.76 14.20 -17.56
C ASP A 154 3.04 12.70 -17.79
N LEU A 155 2.41 12.15 -18.82
CA LEU A 155 2.61 10.77 -19.28
C LEU A 155 3.86 10.63 -20.15
N THR A 156 4.99 11.14 -19.68
CA THR A 156 6.30 11.00 -20.31
C THR A 156 7.26 10.22 -19.42
N CYS A 157 7.95 9.24 -19.98
CA CYS A 157 8.92 8.45 -19.22
C CYS A 157 10.14 9.30 -18.87
N ALA A 158 10.39 9.52 -17.57
CA ALA A 158 11.51 10.33 -17.09
C ALA A 158 12.91 9.77 -17.44
N ALA A 159 12.99 8.52 -17.90
CA ALA A 159 14.25 7.86 -18.24
C ALA A 159 14.58 7.86 -19.75
N CYS A 160 13.57 7.93 -20.62
CA CYS A 160 13.78 7.76 -22.07
C CYS A 160 12.83 8.57 -22.96
N ASP A 161 12.09 9.51 -22.37
CA ASP A 161 11.19 10.47 -23.03
C ASP A 161 10.09 9.84 -23.90
N SER A 162 9.89 8.52 -23.79
CA SER A 162 8.82 7.81 -24.49
C SER A 162 7.47 8.03 -23.78
N PRO A 163 6.36 8.04 -24.53
CA PRO A 163 5.02 8.17 -23.94
C PRO A 163 4.71 7.00 -23.01
N LEU A 164 4.11 7.32 -21.86
CA LEU A 164 3.60 6.36 -20.89
C LEU A 164 2.12 6.04 -21.17
N PRO A 165 1.66 4.81 -20.87
CA PRO A 165 0.25 4.47 -21.03
C PRO A 165 -0.68 5.31 -20.15
N ALA A 166 -1.86 5.66 -20.66
CA ALA A 166 -2.89 6.36 -19.89
C ALA A 166 -3.43 5.47 -18.76
N GLU A 167 -3.56 4.16 -19.00
CA GLU A 167 -4.02 3.19 -18.01
C GLU A 167 -2.88 2.58 -17.20
N TRP A 168 -3.19 2.15 -15.99
CA TRP A 168 -2.24 1.41 -15.15
C TRP A 168 -1.84 0.09 -15.83
N ASN A 169 -0.53 -0.21 -15.87
CA ASN A 169 0.04 -1.33 -16.63
C ASN A 169 1.16 -2.10 -15.91
N LEU A 170 1.15 -2.12 -14.57
CA LEU A 170 2.21 -2.76 -13.76
C LEU A 170 1.92 -4.21 -13.38
N THR A 171 1.00 -4.88 -14.09
CA THR A 171 0.79 -6.31 -13.93
C THR A 171 2.11 -7.02 -14.17
N ALA A 172 2.61 -7.76 -13.17
CA ALA A 172 3.76 -8.62 -13.36
C ALA A 172 3.45 -9.59 -14.52
N PRO A 173 4.40 -9.90 -15.42
CA PRO A 173 4.22 -11.05 -16.29
C PRO A 173 4.00 -12.27 -15.39
N ARG A 174 2.81 -12.89 -15.47
CA ARG A 174 2.51 -14.16 -14.80
C ARG A 174 3.68 -15.09 -15.11
N ARG A 175 4.45 -15.52 -14.10
CA ARG A 175 5.43 -16.60 -14.30
C ARG A 175 4.68 -17.78 -14.93
N PRO A 176 5.17 -18.37 -16.03
CA PRO A 176 4.67 -19.67 -16.44
C PRO A 176 4.85 -20.64 -15.26
N HIS A 177 3.80 -21.39 -14.94
CA HIS A 177 3.93 -22.53 -14.03
C HIS A 177 4.91 -23.52 -14.70
N PRO A 178 5.88 -24.11 -13.99
CA PRO A 178 6.75 -25.13 -14.55
C PRO A 178 5.96 -26.33 -15.06
#